data_AF-A0A518AZ45-F1
#
_entry.id   AF-A0A518AZ45-F1
#
_cell.length_a   1.000
_cell.length_b   1.000
_cell.length_c   1.000
_cell.angle_alpha   90.00
_cell.angle_beta   90.00
_cell.angle_gamma   90.00
#
_symmetry.space_group_name_H-M   'P 1'
#
loop_
_entity.id
_entity.type
_entity.pdbx_description
1 polymer ?
#
loop_
_entity_poly.entity_id
_entity_poly.type
_entity_poly.pdbx_seq_one_letter_code
_entity_poly.pdbx_strand_id
1 'polypeptide(L)'
;MAFLLLLSSMLGADASANWPAFRGDGTSRTAVAALPLTWSENENLAWNTELPGYGQSSPVVWGNRAFVTSVSGPDKDVLHLTGVDVNSGKILWTKEFPGTLKIKSSDYVSRAAPTPVVDAHHVYALWGSGDLIAVDHEGNEVWKRSFPKEYGDFQGNHGIGASLALSSTGVVLLIDHSGPSYLMTADPKTGETIWKSDRPSKVSWSSPSIAKQKDGTEIVLVSSNGTVEAYKASDGSALWNLGGLDGNTVPSASISADKELVVVGSKNADSNLALRLGGTGDVTDSHVVWRSEQASSSFGSPLVHDDAVYLVNRSGVGFCLDLATGKERWHQRLGESCWASPIGAGDRVYFFTKNGKTLVAATGPEWKQLAENDLPTEDRVYGVAVVPGGFLVRTGSALTRVGTLAGKSAAK
;
A
#
# COMPACT_ATOMS: atom_id res chain seq x y z
N MET A 1 -8.93 -47.02 39.11
CA MET A 1 -9.37 -45.68 38.65
C MET A 1 -8.16 -44.96 38.09
N ALA A 2 -7.96 -45.00 36.78
CA ALA A 2 -6.90 -44.27 36.10
C ALA A 2 -7.57 -43.18 35.25
N PHE A 3 -7.31 -41.91 35.55
CA PHE A 3 -7.86 -40.77 34.85
C PHE A 3 -6.98 -40.49 33.63
N LEU A 4 -7.53 -40.70 32.42
CA LEU A 4 -6.92 -40.25 31.17
C LEU A 4 -7.12 -38.74 31.06
N LEU A 5 -6.03 -37.96 31.15
CA LEU A 5 -6.01 -36.55 30.78
C LEU A 5 -5.89 -36.43 29.26
N LEU A 6 -7.02 -36.18 28.58
CA LEU A 6 -7.02 -35.68 27.21
C LEU A 6 -6.51 -34.23 27.22
N LEU A 7 -5.27 -34.01 26.77
CA LEU A 7 -4.85 -32.69 26.31
C LEU A 7 -5.58 -32.39 25.00
N SER A 8 -6.66 -31.61 25.07
CA SER A 8 -7.17 -30.89 23.90
C SER A 8 -6.14 -29.85 23.51
N SER A 9 -5.37 -30.14 22.46
CA SER A 9 -4.66 -29.12 21.70
C SER A 9 -5.71 -28.16 21.13
N MET A 10 -5.85 -26.98 21.74
CA MET A 10 -6.46 -25.86 21.05
C MET A 10 -5.56 -25.55 19.86
N LEU A 11 -5.96 -26.04 18.68
CA LEU A 11 -5.53 -25.46 17.42
C LEU A 11 -5.90 -23.98 17.52
N GLY A 12 -4.90 -23.13 17.75
CA GLY A 12 -5.06 -21.69 17.58
C GLY A 12 -5.65 -21.50 16.20
N ALA A 13 -6.80 -20.82 16.13
CA ALA A 13 -7.32 -20.35 14.86
C ALA A 13 -6.15 -19.64 14.17
N ASP A 14 -5.71 -20.18 13.02
CA ASP A 14 -4.77 -19.51 12.15
C ASP A 14 -5.31 -18.09 11.99
N ALA A 15 -4.62 -17.10 12.54
CA ALA A 15 -4.99 -15.72 12.36
C ALA A 15 -4.94 -15.51 10.84
N SER A 16 -6.11 -15.45 10.19
CA SER A 16 -6.20 -15.23 8.77
C SER A 16 -5.35 -14.00 8.46
N ALA A 17 -4.29 -14.18 7.67
CA ALA A 17 -3.35 -13.11 7.41
C ALA A 17 -4.01 -12.07 6.51
N ASN A 18 -4.76 -11.16 7.13
CA ASN A 18 -5.40 -10.05 6.47
C ASN A 18 -4.33 -9.12 5.91
N TRP A 19 -4.64 -8.50 4.78
CA TRP A 19 -3.83 -7.47 4.14
C TRP A 19 -4.75 -6.27 3.88
N PRO A 20 -5.16 -5.55 4.95
CA PRO A 20 -6.38 -4.76 4.92
C PRO A 20 -6.27 -3.44 4.15
N ALA A 21 -5.06 -2.96 3.85
CA ALA A 21 -4.84 -1.68 3.19
C ALA A 21 -3.65 -1.75 2.22
N PHE A 22 -3.35 -0.61 1.58
CA PHE A 22 -2.11 -0.44 0.83
C PHE A 22 -0.92 -0.85 1.69
N ARG A 23 -0.08 -1.75 1.17
CA ARG A 23 1.09 -2.29 1.88
C ARG A 23 0.72 -3.00 3.19
N GLY A 24 -0.48 -3.57 3.27
CA GLY A 24 -0.97 -4.35 4.40
C GLY A 24 -1.45 -3.44 5.52
N ASP A 25 -0.57 -3.16 6.47
CA ASP A 25 -0.75 -2.19 7.55
C ASP A 25 -0.02 -0.86 7.27
N GLY A 26 0.39 -0.65 6.01
CA GLY A 26 1.22 0.48 5.58
C GLY A 26 2.73 0.21 5.62
N THR A 27 3.17 -0.94 6.13
CA THR A 27 4.61 -1.23 6.31
C THR A 27 5.23 -2.13 5.23
N SER A 28 4.41 -2.83 4.44
CA SER A 28 4.84 -3.90 3.52
C SER A 28 5.57 -5.07 4.20
N ARG A 29 5.37 -5.27 5.50
CA ARG A 29 5.92 -6.41 6.23
C ARG A 29 4.86 -7.45 6.50
N THR A 30 5.30 -8.68 6.66
CA THR A 30 4.40 -9.78 7.00
C THR A 30 5.06 -10.76 7.94
N ALA A 31 4.28 -11.26 8.89
CA ALA A 31 4.62 -12.40 9.72
C ALA A 31 4.21 -13.74 9.07
N VAL A 32 3.56 -13.71 7.91
CA VAL A 32 3.19 -14.92 7.16
C VAL A 32 4.46 -15.68 6.80
N ALA A 33 4.62 -16.85 7.41
CA ALA A 33 5.67 -17.78 7.08
C ALA A 33 5.40 -18.49 5.74
N ALA A 34 6.41 -19.18 5.22
CA ALA A 34 6.29 -20.07 4.06
C ALA A 34 5.76 -19.41 2.77
N LEU A 35 6.18 -18.17 2.48
CA LEU A 35 5.99 -17.58 1.16
C LEU A 35 6.84 -18.31 0.10
N PRO A 36 6.35 -18.46 -1.14
CA PRO A 36 7.06 -19.16 -2.19
C PRO A 36 8.40 -18.47 -2.45
N LEU A 37 9.44 -19.28 -2.65
CA LEU A 37 10.74 -18.79 -3.09
C LEU A 37 10.79 -18.69 -4.61
N THR A 38 10.23 -19.71 -5.29
CA THR A 38 10.27 -19.86 -6.74
C THR A 38 8.86 -19.95 -7.36
N TRP A 39 8.68 -19.36 -8.54
CA TRP A 39 7.52 -19.53 -9.41
C TRP A 39 7.87 -19.16 -10.86
N SER A 40 7.09 -19.69 -11.79
CA SER A 40 7.21 -19.43 -13.23
C SER A 40 5.85 -19.53 -13.90
N GLU A 41 5.78 -19.35 -15.22
CA GLU A 41 4.56 -19.60 -16.01
C GLU A 41 3.91 -20.98 -15.76
N ASN A 42 4.72 -21.99 -15.42
CA ASN A 42 4.28 -23.38 -15.29
C ASN A 42 4.36 -23.91 -13.84
N GLU A 43 4.77 -23.08 -12.87
CA GLU A 43 5.03 -23.51 -11.50
C GLU A 43 4.57 -22.45 -10.48
N ASN A 44 3.89 -22.88 -9.42
CA ASN A 44 3.46 -22.03 -8.30
C ASN A 44 2.61 -20.80 -8.73
N LEU A 45 1.79 -20.96 -9.77
CA LEU A 45 0.68 -20.07 -10.11
C LEU A 45 -0.63 -20.83 -9.93
N ALA A 46 -1.41 -20.49 -8.89
CA ALA A 46 -2.61 -21.24 -8.54
C ALA A 46 -3.80 -20.89 -9.42
N TRP A 47 -3.97 -19.60 -9.76
CA TRP A 47 -5.00 -19.10 -10.66
C TRP A 47 -4.65 -17.71 -11.18
N ASN A 48 -5.22 -17.35 -12.32
CA ASN A 48 -5.19 -16.01 -12.89
C ASN A 48 -6.62 -15.63 -13.32
N THR A 49 -7.15 -14.55 -12.77
CA THR A 49 -8.54 -14.11 -12.99
C THR A 49 -8.55 -12.78 -13.71
N GLU A 50 -9.19 -12.75 -14.88
CA GLU A 50 -9.52 -11.51 -15.57
C GLU A 50 -10.58 -10.73 -14.80
N LEU A 51 -10.35 -9.43 -14.62
CA LEU A 51 -11.16 -8.51 -13.86
C LEU A 51 -11.90 -7.55 -14.80
N PRO A 52 -13.10 -7.09 -14.40
CA PRO A 52 -13.80 -6.07 -15.16
C PRO A 52 -13.05 -4.73 -15.12
N GLY A 53 -12.82 -4.17 -16.30
CA GLY A 53 -12.14 -2.88 -16.46
C GLY A 53 -10.63 -2.94 -16.20
N TYR A 54 -10.05 -1.77 -15.94
CA TYR A 54 -8.62 -1.59 -15.69
C TYR A 54 -8.38 -0.92 -14.34
N GLY A 55 -7.44 -1.42 -13.55
CA GLY A 55 -7.18 -0.97 -12.19
C GLY A 55 -5.70 -0.91 -11.84
N GLN A 56 -5.34 0.09 -11.03
CA GLN A 56 -3.98 0.31 -10.53
C GLN A 56 -3.88 0.14 -9.01
N SER A 57 -4.99 -0.11 -8.31
CA SER A 57 -5.03 -0.38 -6.88
C SER A 57 -4.29 -1.66 -6.52
N SER A 58 -3.64 -1.70 -5.36
CA SER A 58 -3.24 -2.99 -4.77
C SER A 58 -4.48 -3.79 -4.36
N PRO A 59 -4.43 -5.13 -4.38
CA PRO A 59 -5.48 -5.92 -3.73
C PRO A 59 -5.41 -5.74 -2.22
N VAL A 60 -6.56 -5.78 -1.56
CA VAL A 60 -6.67 -5.90 -0.09
C VAL A 60 -7.39 -7.18 0.27
N VAL A 61 -7.06 -7.76 1.42
CA VAL A 61 -7.52 -9.10 1.82
C VAL A 61 -8.09 -9.07 3.23
N TRP A 62 -9.28 -9.64 3.39
CA TRP A 62 -9.87 -9.95 4.68
C TRP A 62 -10.44 -11.36 4.68
N GLY A 63 -9.92 -12.21 5.57
CA GLY A 63 -10.23 -13.64 5.58
C GLY A 63 -9.87 -14.30 4.25
N ASN A 64 -10.86 -14.92 3.61
CA ASN A 64 -10.71 -15.59 2.31
C ASN A 64 -11.21 -14.73 1.12
N ARG A 65 -11.36 -13.42 1.31
CA ARG A 65 -11.84 -12.49 0.28
C ARG A 65 -10.79 -11.45 -0.03
N ALA A 66 -10.56 -11.24 -1.32
CA ALA A 66 -9.77 -10.13 -1.85
C ALA A 66 -10.69 -9.11 -2.50
N PHE A 67 -10.32 -7.83 -2.40
CA PHE A 67 -11.05 -6.72 -2.99
C PHE A 67 -10.10 -5.85 -3.82
N VAL A 68 -10.57 -5.43 -4.99
CA VAL A 68 -9.82 -4.59 -5.94
C VAL A 68 -10.74 -3.57 -6.60
N THR A 69 -10.19 -2.41 -6.97
CA THR A 69 -10.91 -1.37 -7.70
C THR A 69 -10.44 -1.31 -9.15
N SER A 70 -11.33 -0.94 -10.06
CA SER A 70 -11.04 -0.75 -11.49
C SER A 70 -11.98 0.29 -12.10
N VAL A 71 -11.72 0.69 -13.34
CA VAL A 71 -12.55 1.62 -14.12
C VAL A 71 -12.75 1.11 -15.54
N SER A 72 -13.86 1.47 -16.18
CA SER A 72 -14.07 1.27 -17.62
C SER A 72 -14.71 2.50 -18.27
N GLY A 73 -14.70 2.53 -19.61
CA GLY A 73 -15.15 3.67 -20.42
C GLY A 73 -14.01 4.66 -20.76
N PRO A 74 -14.16 5.44 -21.84
CA PRO A 74 -13.13 6.37 -22.34
C PRO A 74 -12.77 7.43 -21.30
N ASP A 75 -13.74 7.86 -20.49
CA ASP A 75 -13.58 8.90 -19.47
C ASP A 75 -13.69 8.35 -18.04
N LYS A 76 -13.46 7.03 -17.89
CA LYS A 76 -13.58 6.29 -16.63
C LYS A 76 -15.00 6.39 -16.05
N ASP A 77 -15.98 6.14 -16.93
CA ASP A 77 -17.39 6.35 -16.66
C ASP A 77 -17.98 5.42 -15.60
N VAL A 78 -17.47 4.19 -15.55
CA VAL A 78 -17.91 3.15 -14.64
C VAL A 78 -16.79 2.80 -13.68
N LEU A 79 -17.10 2.85 -12.40
CA LEU A 79 -16.24 2.45 -11.30
C LEU A 79 -16.60 1.03 -10.89
N HIS A 80 -15.61 0.15 -10.83
CA HIS A 80 -15.76 -1.25 -10.45
C HIS A 80 -15.14 -1.50 -9.09
N LEU A 81 -15.90 -2.10 -8.17
CA LEU A 81 -15.39 -2.76 -6.98
C LEU A 81 -15.66 -4.26 -7.13
N THR A 82 -14.61 -5.09 -7.07
CA THR A 82 -14.74 -6.53 -7.29
C THR A 82 -14.27 -7.30 -6.07
N GLY A 83 -15.12 -8.20 -5.58
CA GLY A 83 -14.78 -9.20 -4.57
C GLY A 83 -14.38 -10.52 -5.22
N VAL A 84 -13.25 -11.08 -4.82
CA VAL A 84 -12.68 -12.33 -5.36
C VAL A 84 -12.39 -13.30 -4.23
N ASP A 85 -12.71 -14.58 -4.41
CA ASP A 85 -12.31 -15.63 -3.49
C ASP A 85 -10.81 -15.93 -3.62
N VAL A 86 -10.06 -15.81 -2.52
CA VAL A 86 -8.59 -15.92 -2.52
C VAL A 86 -8.12 -17.32 -2.93
N ASN A 87 -8.88 -18.35 -2.61
CA ASN A 87 -8.48 -19.73 -2.85
C ASN A 87 -8.76 -20.20 -4.28
N SER A 88 -9.90 -19.81 -4.85
CA SER A 88 -10.35 -20.28 -6.17
C SER A 88 -10.12 -19.27 -7.29
N GLY A 89 -9.92 -17.99 -6.97
CA GLY A 89 -9.87 -16.91 -7.95
C GLY A 89 -11.25 -16.54 -8.51
N LYS A 90 -12.33 -17.16 -8.03
CA LYS A 90 -13.67 -16.88 -8.52
C LYS A 90 -14.10 -15.46 -8.11
N ILE A 91 -14.59 -14.68 -9.07
CA ILE A 91 -15.30 -13.44 -8.78
C ILE A 91 -16.57 -13.78 -8.00
N LEU A 92 -16.67 -13.27 -6.78
CA LEU A 92 -17.83 -13.41 -5.92
C LEU A 92 -18.93 -12.43 -6.34
N TRP A 93 -18.53 -11.20 -6.63
CA TRP A 93 -19.39 -10.12 -7.10
C TRP A 93 -18.55 -8.99 -7.72
N THR A 94 -19.19 -8.21 -8.59
CA THR A 94 -18.72 -6.90 -9.05
C THR A 94 -19.83 -5.90 -8.83
N LYS A 95 -19.49 -4.75 -8.23
CA LYS A 95 -20.39 -3.60 -8.09
C LYS A 95 -19.92 -2.48 -8.99
N GLU A 96 -20.88 -1.88 -9.67
CA GLU A 96 -20.66 -0.80 -10.63
C GLU A 96 -21.30 0.49 -10.13
N PHE A 97 -20.56 1.59 -10.24
CA PHE A 97 -21.03 2.92 -9.88
C PHE A 97 -20.66 3.92 -10.97
N PRO A 98 -21.47 4.97 -11.19
CA PRO A 98 -21.10 6.03 -12.11
C PRO A 98 -19.97 6.88 -11.51
N GLY A 99 -18.90 7.11 -12.26
CA GLY A 99 -17.84 8.05 -11.86
C GLY A 99 -18.32 9.49 -11.93
N THR A 100 -18.16 10.26 -10.84
CA THR A 100 -18.57 11.67 -10.78
C THR A 100 -17.72 12.54 -11.69
N LEU A 101 -16.40 12.62 -11.47
CA LEU A 101 -15.52 13.35 -12.37
C LEU A 101 -15.18 12.52 -13.60
N LYS A 102 -15.36 13.13 -14.76
CA LYS A 102 -15.03 12.56 -16.07
C LYS A 102 -13.65 13.03 -16.47
N ILE A 103 -12.70 12.10 -16.47
CA ILE A 103 -11.32 12.38 -16.84
C ILE A 103 -10.95 11.35 -17.89
N LYS A 104 -10.43 11.81 -19.04
CA LYS A 104 -9.97 10.91 -20.09
C LYS A 104 -8.97 9.88 -19.55
N SER A 105 -9.17 8.62 -19.91
CA SER A 105 -8.25 7.55 -19.55
C SER A 105 -6.93 7.68 -20.31
N SER A 106 -5.79 7.56 -19.63
CA SER A 106 -4.47 7.46 -20.24
C SER A 106 -3.50 6.76 -19.29
N ASP A 107 -2.31 6.44 -19.77
CA ASP A 107 -1.36 5.58 -19.05
C ASP A 107 -0.86 6.18 -17.72
N TYR A 108 -0.76 7.51 -17.66
CA TYR A 108 -0.27 8.25 -16.50
C TYR A 108 -1.38 8.92 -15.68
N VAL A 109 -2.64 8.78 -16.11
CA VAL A 109 -3.79 9.24 -15.32
C VAL A 109 -4.26 8.09 -14.44
N SER A 110 -4.60 8.39 -13.18
CA SER A 110 -5.18 7.44 -12.24
C SER A 110 -6.34 6.65 -12.86
N ARG A 111 -6.19 5.32 -12.90
CA ARG A 111 -7.19 4.33 -13.31
C ARG A 111 -7.51 3.45 -12.11
N ALA A 112 -8.30 3.99 -11.18
CA ALA A 112 -8.51 3.41 -9.86
C ALA A 112 -7.16 3.15 -9.12
N ALA A 113 -6.27 4.15 -9.08
CA ALA A 113 -4.99 4.04 -8.38
C ALA A 113 -5.13 3.97 -6.85
N PRO A 114 -6.04 4.70 -6.18
CA PRO A 114 -6.22 4.57 -4.74
C PRO A 114 -6.57 3.13 -4.36
N THR A 115 -5.74 2.52 -3.52
CA THR A 115 -6.02 1.20 -2.95
C THR A 115 -7.16 1.35 -1.92
N PRO A 116 -8.18 0.47 -1.96
CA PRO A 116 -9.24 0.44 -0.95
C PRO A 116 -8.67 0.05 0.43
N VAL A 117 -9.50 0.17 1.46
CA VAL A 117 -9.24 -0.46 2.76
C VAL A 117 -10.39 -1.38 3.15
N VAL A 118 -10.09 -2.42 3.91
CA VAL A 118 -11.09 -3.38 4.41
C VAL A 118 -10.89 -3.62 5.90
N ASP A 119 -11.99 -3.63 6.65
CA ASP A 119 -12.03 -4.02 8.06
C ASP A 119 -12.92 -5.26 8.26
N ALA A 120 -13.26 -5.56 9.51
CA ALA A 120 -14.08 -6.71 9.87
C ALA A 120 -15.50 -6.72 9.28
N HIS A 121 -15.97 -5.58 8.78
CA HIS A 121 -17.36 -5.37 8.38
C HIS A 121 -17.47 -4.89 6.93
N HIS A 122 -16.60 -3.98 6.50
CA HIS A 122 -16.79 -3.24 5.26
C HIS A 122 -15.51 -3.08 4.45
N VAL A 123 -15.70 -2.83 3.17
CA VAL A 123 -14.69 -2.39 2.21
C VAL A 123 -15.00 -0.94 1.86
N TYR A 124 -13.99 -0.08 1.96
CA TYR A 124 -14.03 1.33 1.63
C TYR A 124 -13.16 1.59 0.41
N ALA A 125 -13.73 2.19 -0.63
CA ALA A 125 -13.05 2.40 -1.89
C ALA A 125 -13.20 3.85 -2.36
N LEU A 126 -12.08 4.44 -2.76
CA LEU A 126 -12.00 5.78 -3.35
C LEU A 126 -11.52 5.64 -4.80
N TRP A 127 -12.15 6.36 -5.72
CA TRP A 127 -11.68 6.43 -7.11
C TRP A 127 -11.09 7.79 -7.44
N GLY A 128 -10.32 7.83 -8.53
CA GLY A 128 -9.79 9.08 -9.08
C GLY A 128 -10.87 10.12 -9.43
N SER A 129 -12.13 9.68 -9.55
CA SER A 129 -13.30 10.52 -9.76
C SER A 129 -13.81 11.23 -8.50
N GLY A 130 -13.24 10.92 -7.32
CA GLY A 130 -13.64 11.50 -6.03
C GLY A 130 -14.84 10.85 -5.36
N ASP A 131 -15.29 9.71 -5.87
CA ASP A 131 -16.33 8.91 -5.26
C ASP A 131 -15.74 8.01 -4.17
N LEU A 132 -16.24 8.13 -2.94
CA LEU A 132 -15.89 7.28 -1.80
C LEU A 132 -17.09 6.42 -1.43
N ILE A 133 -16.94 5.11 -1.47
CA ILE A 133 -18.05 4.16 -1.34
C ILE A 133 -17.68 3.11 -0.30
N ALA A 134 -18.64 2.78 0.56
CA ALA A 134 -18.56 1.66 1.48
C ALA A 134 -19.54 0.56 1.06
N VAL A 135 -19.05 -0.68 1.05
CA VAL A 135 -19.87 -1.88 0.90
C VAL A 135 -19.54 -2.87 2.00
N ASP A 136 -20.46 -3.77 2.33
CA ASP A 136 -20.12 -4.95 3.14
C ASP A 136 -19.33 -5.99 2.31
N HIS A 137 -18.89 -7.08 2.96
CA HIS A 137 -18.07 -8.10 2.28
C HIS A 137 -18.86 -8.86 1.20
N GLU A 138 -20.20 -8.84 1.25
CA GLU A 138 -21.14 -9.37 0.25
C GLU A 138 -21.41 -8.39 -0.91
N GLY A 139 -20.85 -7.18 -0.82
CA GLY A 139 -20.97 -6.14 -1.84
C GLY A 139 -22.27 -5.35 -1.76
N ASN A 140 -23.00 -5.39 -0.64
CA ASN A 140 -24.15 -4.53 -0.44
C ASN A 140 -23.67 -3.11 -0.09
N GLU A 141 -24.20 -2.10 -0.77
CA GLU A 141 -23.87 -0.69 -0.50
C GLU A 141 -24.31 -0.29 0.91
N VAL A 142 -23.40 0.30 1.68
CA VAL A 142 -23.68 0.86 3.01
C VAL A 142 -23.92 2.36 2.90
N TRP A 143 -22.98 3.07 2.26
CA TRP A 143 -23.08 4.51 1.99
C TRP A 143 -22.16 4.89 0.82
N LYS A 144 -22.41 6.07 0.23
CA LYS A 144 -21.57 6.66 -0.81
C LYS A 144 -21.47 8.18 -0.67
N ARG A 145 -20.33 8.73 -1.06
CA ARG A 145 -20.02 10.16 -1.11
C ARG A 145 -19.36 10.55 -2.41
N SER A 146 -19.44 11.84 -2.72
CA SER A 146 -18.89 12.41 -3.94
C SER A 146 -18.22 13.73 -3.59
N PHE A 147 -16.91 13.66 -3.35
CA PHE A 147 -16.13 14.83 -2.98
C PHE A 147 -16.12 15.97 -4.01
N PRO A 148 -16.20 15.73 -5.33
CA PRO A 148 -16.34 16.81 -6.30
C PRO A 148 -17.65 17.60 -6.12
N LYS A 149 -18.75 16.92 -5.74
CA LYS A 149 -20.02 17.59 -5.46
C LYS A 149 -20.00 18.37 -4.15
N GLU A 150 -19.20 17.92 -3.18
CA GLU A 150 -19.16 18.50 -1.84
C GLU A 150 -18.11 19.62 -1.70
N TYR A 151 -16.96 19.47 -2.36
CA TYR A 151 -15.79 20.35 -2.20
C TYR A 151 -15.25 20.91 -3.54
N GLY A 152 -15.87 20.55 -4.67
CA GLY A 152 -15.45 20.99 -6.00
C GLY A 152 -14.48 20.03 -6.69
N ASP A 153 -14.38 20.21 -8.01
CA ASP A 153 -13.62 19.33 -8.89
C ASP A 153 -12.11 19.34 -8.60
N PHE A 154 -11.47 18.18 -8.83
CA PHE A 154 -10.03 18.05 -8.69
C PHE A 154 -9.30 18.62 -9.91
N GLN A 155 -8.44 19.60 -9.66
CA GLN A 155 -7.53 20.17 -10.66
C GLN A 155 -6.23 19.36 -10.80
N GLY A 156 -5.70 19.28 -12.02
CA GLY A 156 -4.41 18.64 -12.33
C GLY A 156 -4.50 17.61 -13.47
N ASN A 157 -3.35 17.13 -13.93
CA ASN A 157 -3.28 16.33 -15.17
C ASN A 157 -3.25 14.81 -14.98
N HIS A 158 -3.11 14.31 -13.75
CA HIS A 158 -2.93 12.87 -13.48
C HIS A 158 -4.02 12.29 -12.55
N GLY A 159 -4.98 13.09 -12.10
CA GLY A 159 -5.98 12.72 -11.09
C GLY A 159 -5.36 12.50 -9.70
N ILE A 160 -6.17 11.99 -8.76
CA ILE A 160 -5.71 11.61 -7.41
C ILE A 160 -5.30 10.13 -7.37
N GLY A 161 -4.38 9.79 -6.47
CA GLY A 161 -3.85 8.42 -6.35
C GLY A 161 -3.46 7.99 -4.94
N ALA A 162 -3.61 8.86 -3.94
CA ALA A 162 -3.38 8.49 -2.56
C ALA A 162 -4.40 7.42 -2.14
N SER A 163 -3.90 6.29 -1.64
CA SER A 163 -4.74 5.20 -1.13
C SER A 163 -5.39 5.59 0.20
N LEU A 164 -6.46 4.88 0.55
CA LEU A 164 -7.08 5.04 1.86
C LEU A 164 -6.20 4.42 2.96
N ALA A 165 -6.40 4.88 4.20
CA ALA A 165 -5.86 4.25 5.41
C ALA A 165 -6.96 4.09 6.48
N LEU A 166 -6.76 3.18 7.43
CA LEU A 166 -7.67 2.97 8.55
C LEU A 166 -6.99 3.36 9.86
N SER A 167 -7.57 4.33 10.54
CA SER A 167 -7.24 4.68 11.93
C SER A 167 -8.28 4.09 12.89
N SER A 168 -8.02 4.16 14.19
CA SER A 168 -9.02 3.86 15.21
C SER A 168 -10.22 4.81 15.20
N THR A 169 -10.06 6.02 14.65
CA THR A 169 -11.13 7.02 14.48
C THR A 169 -12.01 6.71 13.27
N GLY A 170 -11.40 6.31 12.14
CA GLY A 170 -12.15 6.07 10.91
C GLY A 170 -11.30 5.96 9.65
N VAL A 171 -11.97 6.10 8.50
CA VAL A 171 -11.36 5.99 7.16
C VAL A 171 -10.66 7.29 6.81
N VAL A 172 -9.34 7.24 6.69
CA VAL A 172 -8.49 8.38 6.40
C VAL A 172 -8.23 8.47 4.90
N LEU A 173 -8.39 9.67 4.34
CA LEU A 173 -8.08 9.97 2.94
C LEU A 173 -7.29 11.28 2.81
N LEU A 174 -6.41 11.30 1.82
CA LEU A 174 -5.63 12.46 1.42
C LEU A 174 -6.03 12.88 0.01
N ILE A 175 -6.43 14.14 -0.14
CA ILE A 175 -6.73 14.75 -1.43
C ILE A 175 -5.75 15.90 -1.64
N ASP A 176 -4.60 15.56 -2.22
CA ASP A 176 -3.59 16.53 -2.64
C ASP A 176 -3.67 16.69 -4.17
N HIS A 177 -4.03 17.89 -4.61
CA HIS A 177 -4.14 18.25 -6.02
C HIS A 177 -3.83 19.74 -6.26
N SER A 178 -3.90 20.21 -7.52
CA SER A 178 -3.58 21.62 -7.85
C SER A 178 -4.61 22.64 -7.33
N GLY A 179 -5.73 22.19 -6.76
CA GLY A 179 -6.74 23.02 -6.12
C GLY A 179 -6.68 22.94 -4.58
N PRO A 180 -7.80 23.21 -3.88
CA PRO A 180 -7.86 23.15 -2.42
C PRO A 180 -7.63 21.73 -1.90
N SER A 181 -6.43 21.46 -1.37
CA SER A 181 -6.06 20.14 -0.86
C SER A 181 -6.53 19.95 0.58
N TYR A 182 -6.72 18.70 1.01
CA TYR A 182 -7.17 18.40 2.36
C TYR A 182 -6.85 16.97 2.80
N LEU A 183 -6.74 16.81 4.12
CA LEU A 183 -6.75 15.52 4.80
C LEU A 183 -8.10 15.38 5.52
N MET A 184 -8.70 14.19 5.48
CA MET A 184 -10.00 13.95 6.09
C MET A 184 -10.05 12.58 6.75
N THR A 185 -10.84 12.47 7.81
CA THR A 185 -11.33 11.19 8.32
C THR A 185 -12.85 11.13 8.21
N ALA A 186 -13.35 10.06 7.61
CA ALA A 186 -14.77 9.75 7.51
C ALA A 186 -15.16 8.65 8.50
N ASP A 187 -16.38 8.74 9.03
CA ASP A 187 -16.97 7.72 9.89
C ASP A 187 -17.18 6.43 9.08
N PRO A 188 -16.67 5.28 9.54
CA PRO A 188 -16.79 4.01 8.79
C PRO A 188 -18.24 3.54 8.60
N LYS A 189 -19.18 3.94 9.46
CA LYS A 189 -20.58 3.49 9.45
C LYS A 189 -21.50 4.42 8.66
N THR A 190 -21.27 5.73 8.73
CA THR A 190 -22.16 6.72 8.09
C THR A 190 -21.54 7.38 6.87
N GLY A 191 -20.21 7.35 6.73
CA GLY A 191 -19.46 8.10 5.74
C GLY A 191 -19.31 9.59 6.07
N GLU A 192 -19.96 10.09 7.13
CA GLU A 192 -19.90 11.49 7.52
C GLU A 192 -18.47 11.91 7.90
N THR A 193 -18.12 13.17 7.64
CA THR A 193 -16.80 13.69 8.02
C THR A 193 -16.70 13.81 9.54
N ILE A 194 -15.78 13.07 10.15
CA ILE A 194 -15.44 13.23 11.57
C ILE A 194 -14.59 14.49 11.74
N TRP A 195 -13.56 14.64 10.91
CA TRP A 195 -12.74 15.85 10.85
C TRP A 195 -12.15 16.03 9.45
N LYS A 196 -11.84 17.29 9.12
CA LYS A 196 -11.16 17.71 7.89
C LYS A 196 -10.15 18.79 8.23
N SER A 197 -8.94 18.63 7.71
CA SER A 197 -7.86 19.60 7.84
C SER A 197 -7.50 20.11 6.45
N ASP A 198 -7.70 21.41 6.22
CA ASP A 198 -7.29 22.06 4.99
C ASP A 198 -5.77 22.06 4.85
N ARG A 199 -5.31 21.85 3.62
CA ARG A 199 -3.89 21.79 3.27
C ARG A 199 -3.61 22.78 2.15
N PRO A 200 -2.40 23.36 2.10
CA PRO A 200 -1.96 24.10 0.92
C PRO A 200 -2.09 23.23 -0.34
N SER A 201 -2.39 23.84 -1.49
CA SER A 201 -2.41 23.15 -2.77
C SER A 201 -1.08 22.44 -3.04
N LYS A 202 -1.12 21.11 -3.07
CA LYS A 202 0.04 20.24 -3.28
C LYS A 202 -0.36 19.14 -4.25
N VAL A 203 0.51 18.75 -5.16
CA VAL A 203 0.24 17.61 -6.05
C VAL A 203 1.05 16.41 -5.56
N SER A 204 0.36 15.38 -5.08
CA SER A 204 0.97 14.16 -4.57
C SER A 204 0.02 12.96 -4.71
N TRP A 205 0.61 11.79 -4.91
CA TRP A 205 -0.07 10.50 -4.99
C TRP A 205 0.37 9.56 -3.84
N SER A 206 1.23 10.05 -2.94
CA SER A 206 1.64 9.34 -1.74
C SER A 206 0.44 9.11 -0.82
N SER A 207 0.37 7.93 -0.20
CA SER A 207 -0.73 7.55 0.69
C SER A 207 -0.42 7.92 2.15
N PRO A 208 -1.43 8.34 2.95
CA PRO A 208 -1.24 8.53 4.38
C PRO A 208 -0.89 7.21 5.07
N SER A 209 -0.08 7.28 6.13
CA SER A 209 0.29 6.13 6.97
C SER A 209 -0.16 6.35 8.41
N ILE A 210 -0.63 5.30 9.06
CA ILE A 210 -1.07 5.37 10.46
C ILE A 210 0.07 4.89 11.36
N ALA A 211 0.38 5.68 12.38
CA ALA A 211 1.41 5.34 13.36
C ALA A 211 0.90 5.57 14.78
N LYS A 212 1.60 4.98 15.77
CA LYS A 212 1.41 5.30 17.18
C LYS A 212 2.72 5.81 17.75
N GLN A 213 2.66 6.95 18.43
CA GLN A 213 3.77 7.50 19.19
C GLN A 213 4.04 6.66 20.46
N LYS A 214 5.18 6.91 21.12
CA LYS A 214 5.58 6.19 22.35
C LYS A 214 4.59 6.36 23.50
N ASP A 215 3.88 7.49 23.55
CA ASP A 215 2.84 7.78 24.54
C ASP A 215 1.48 7.12 24.20
N GLY A 216 1.40 6.40 23.07
CA GLY A 216 0.18 5.75 22.58
C GLY A 216 -0.67 6.61 21.65
N THR A 217 -0.32 7.89 21.44
CA THR A 217 -1.07 8.78 20.55
C THR A 217 -1.02 8.26 19.11
N GLU A 218 -2.19 7.98 18.55
CA GLU A 218 -2.31 7.59 17.14
C GLU A 218 -2.26 8.82 16.23
N ILE A 219 -1.49 8.73 15.16
CA ILE A 219 -1.24 9.82 14.22
C ILE A 219 -1.44 9.38 12.78
N VAL A 220 -1.75 10.35 11.92
CA VAL A 220 -1.71 10.24 10.47
C VAL A 220 -0.46 10.93 9.97
N LEU A 221 0.42 10.18 9.31
CA LEU A 221 1.62 10.68 8.63
C LEU A 221 1.34 10.91 7.15
N VAL A 222 1.74 12.07 6.64
CA VAL A 222 1.61 12.46 5.23
C VAL A 222 2.97 12.91 4.71
N SER A 223 3.56 12.15 3.77
CA SER A 223 4.71 12.60 2.98
C SER A 223 4.20 13.12 1.64
N SER A 224 4.28 14.43 1.43
CA SER A 224 3.70 15.06 0.25
C SER A 224 4.48 16.31 -0.17
N ASN A 225 5.00 16.25 -1.39
CA ASN A 225 5.50 17.37 -2.19
C ASN A 225 6.14 18.51 -1.39
N GLY A 226 7.31 18.24 -0.83
CA GLY A 226 8.12 19.20 -0.09
C GLY A 226 8.05 19.08 1.43
N THR A 227 7.08 18.32 1.96
CA THR A 227 6.90 18.18 3.41
C THR A 227 6.62 16.75 3.84
N VAL A 228 6.92 16.46 5.11
CA VAL A 228 6.33 15.36 5.88
C VAL A 228 5.61 15.95 7.08
N GLU A 229 4.34 15.60 7.25
CA GLU A 229 3.44 16.20 8.22
C GLU A 229 2.79 15.11 9.08
N ALA A 230 2.61 15.39 10.36
CA ALA A 230 1.86 14.52 11.26
C ALA A 230 0.65 15.23 11.85
N TYR A 231 -0.46 14.51 11.87
CA TYR A 231 -1.73 14.96 12.44
C TYR A 231 -2.19 13.97 13.49
N LYS A 232 -2.86 14.44 14.53
CA LYS A 232 -3.49 13.56 15.52
C LYS A 232 -4.68 12.87 14.86
N ALA A 233 -4.75 11.54 14.93
CA ALA A 233 -5.78 10.78 14.23
C ALA A 233 -7.20 11.01 14.79
N SER A 234 -7.32 11.44 16.05
CA SER A 234 -8.61 11.67 16.70
C SER A 234 -9.38 12.89 16.17
N ASP A 235 -8.67 13.94 15.77
CA ASP A 235 -9.28 15.26 15.52
C ASP A 235 -8.64 16.02 14.35
N GLY A 236 -7.59 15.48 13.72
CA GLY A 236 -6.93 16.10 12.57
C GLY A 236 -6.06 17.31 12.92
N SER A 237 -5.82 17.59 14.22
CA SER A 237 -4.93 18.67 14.63
C SER A 237 -3.49 18.38 14.20
N ALA A 238 -2.81 19.40 13.66
CA ALA A 238 -1.41 19.29 13.27
C ALA A 238 -0.53 19.14 14.53
N LEU A 239 0.41 18.19 14.49
CA LEU A 239 1.35 17.94 15.58
C LEU A 239 2.72 18.52 15.24
N TRP A 240 3.29 18.07 14.12
CA TRP A 240 4.60 18.50 13.66
C TRP A 240 4.73 18.41 12.15
N ASN A 241 5.73 19.11 11.61
CA ASN A 241 6.06 19.08 10.19
C ASN A 241 7.57 19.16 9.97
N LEU A 242 8.03 18.53 8.89
CA LEU A 242 9.37 18.64 8.34
C LEU A 242 9.24 19.15 6.90
N GLY A 243 9.97 20.22 6.57
CA GLY A 243 10.01 20.81 5.24
C GLY A 243 11.33 20.55 4.51
N GLY A 244 11.50 21.26 3.38
CA GLY A 244 12.77 21.27 2.64
C GLY A 244 13.04 20.00 1.83
N LEU A 245 11.98 19.27 1.45
CA LEU A 245 12.10 18.12 0.56
C LEU A 245 11.81 18.51 -0.89
N ASP A 246 12.22 17.66 -1.82
CA ASP A 246 11.77 17.70 -3.20
C ASP A 246 11.51 16.27 -3.70
N GLY A 247 10.57 16.10 -4.63
CA GLY A 247 10.34 14.84 -5.33
C GLY A 247 9.65 13.72 -4.53
N ASN A 248 9.22 13.96 -3.28
CA ASN A 248 8.45 13.03 -2.45
C ASN A 248 6.94 13.05 -2.80
N THR A 249 6.62 12.87 -4.09
CA THR A 249 5.25 12.99 -4.62
C THR A 249 4.55 11.66 -4.87
N VAL A 250 5.27 10.53 -4.84
CA VAL A 250 4.70 9.19 -5.13
C VAL A 250 4.98 8.20 -4.00
N PRO A 251 6.23 8.04 -3.52
CA PRO A 251 6.51 7.07 -2.45
C PRO A 251 5.85 7.50 -1.14
N SER A 252 5.11 6.58 -0.52
CA SER A 252 4.56 6.78 0.82
C SER A 252 5.64 6.54 1.87
N ALA A 253 5.56 7.24 3.00
CA ALA A 253 6.52 7.05 4.08
C ALA A 253 6.37 5.65 4.73
N SER A 254 7.39 5.22 5.46
CA SER A 254 7.43 3.93 6.14
C SER A 254 7.87 4.11 7.58
N ILE A 255 7.38 3.25 8.47
CA ILE A 255 7.66 3.34 9.91
C ILE A 255 8.48 2.12 10.32
N SER A 256 9.53 2.33 11.13
CA SER A 256 10.35 1.26 11.68
C SER A 256 9.56 0.34 12.63
N ALA A 257 10.06 -0.88 12.86
CA ALA A 257 9.39 -1.87 13.71
C ALA A 257 9.21 -1.39 15.16
N ASP A 258 10.24 -0.73 15.69
CA ASP A 258 10.28 -0.13 17.02
C ASP A 258 9.46 1.18 17.13
N LYS A 259 8.90 1.67 16.02
CA LYS A 259 8.15 2.93 15.92
C LYS A 259 8.95 4.14 16.37
N GLU A 260 10.26 4.14 16.15
CA GLU A 260 11.13 5.27 16.47
C GLU A 260 11.46 6.14 15.27
N LEU A 261 11.42 5.57 14.06
CA LEU A 261 11.83 6.23 12.83
C LEU A 261 10.74 6.22 11.76
N VAL A 262 10.67 7.32 11.02
CA VAL A 262 9.93 7.44 9.77
C VAL A 262 10.94 7.56 8.63
N VAL A 263 10.83 6.70 7.63
CA VAL A 263 11.64 6.71 6.42
C VAL A 263 10.84 7.30 5.27
N VAL A 264 11.42 8.28 4.59
CA VAL A 264 10.81 9.04 3.51
C VAL A 264 11.43 8.60 2.19
N GLY A 265 10.60 8.37 1.18
CA GLY A 265 11.03 8.07 -0.18
C GLY A 265 10.86 9.28 -1.11
N SER A 266 11.83 9.49 -1.99
CA SER A 266 11.80 10.53 -3.02
C SER A 266 12.59 10.12 -4.27
N LYS A 267 12.20 10.63 -5.44
CA LYS A 267 12.99 10.47 -6.67
C LYS A 267 14.36 11.15 -6.58
N ASN A 268 14.54 12.11 -5.67
CA ASN A 268 15.80 12.83 -5.44
C ASN A 268 16.50 12.26 -4.22
N ALA A 269 17.76 11.87 -4.35
CA ALA A 269 18.49 11.12 -3.32
C ALA A 269 18.51 11.84 -1.96
N ASP A 270 18.83 13.12 -1.95
CA ASP A 270 18.93 13.96 -0.74
C ASP A 270 17.61 14.11 0.06
N SER A 271 16.47 13.86 -0.59
CA SER A 271 15.14 13.85 0.00
C SER A 271 14.67 12.46 0.45
N ASN A 272 15.52 11.43 0.32
CA ASN A 272 15.33 10.14 0.98
C ASN A 272 16.04 10.19 2.33
N LEU A 273 15.30 10.04 3.43
CA LEU A 273 15.83 10.28 4.76
C LEU A 273 15.13 9.42 5.81
N ALA A 274 15.75 9.29 6.98
CA ALA A 274 15.05 8.92 8.20
C ALA A 274 14.94 10.12 9.14
N LEU A 275 13.77 10.27 9.76
CA LEU A 275 13.55 11.18 10.86
C LEU A 275 13.03 10.44 12.10
N ARG A 276 13.26 11.00 13.28
CA ARG A 276 12.65 10.52 14.53
C ARG A 276 11.13 10.73 14.49
N LEU A 277 10.38 9.73 14.92
CA LEU A 277 8.93 9.82 15.08
C LEU A 277 8.58 10.65 16.32
N GLY A 278 7.66 11.61 16.15
CA GLY A 278 7.18 12.48 17.23
C GLY A 278 7.67 13.91 17.10
N GLY A 279 7.42 14.72 18.12
CA GLY A 279 7.78 16.14 18.17
C GLY A 279 6.58 17.08 18.18
N THR A 280 6.85 18.38 18.08
CA THR A 280 5.82 19.42 18.03
C THR A 280 6.32 20.59 17.20
N GLY A 281 5.48 21.15 16.34
CA GLY A 281 5.83 22.29 15.49
C GLY A 281 6.74 21.92 14.32
N ASP A 282 7.65 22.82 13.94
CA ASP A 282 8.65 22.56 12.90
C ASP A 282 9.79 21.72 13.48
N VAL A 283 9.99 20.53 12.92
CA VAL A 283 11.02 19.58 13.34
C VAL A 283 12.14 19.41 12.31
N THR A 284 12.19 20.25 11.28
CA THR A 284 13.08 20.14 10.12
C THR A 284 14.55 19.96 10.51
N ASP A 285 15.04 20.76 11.45
CA ASP A 285 16.45 20.75 11.86
C ASP A 285 16.74 19.79 13.02
N SER A 286 15.72 19.32 13.73
CA SER A 286 15.90 18.60 15.01
C SER A 286 15.65 17.09 14.92
N HIS A 287 14.88 16.64 13.93
CA HIS A 287 14.43 15.24 13.88
C HIS A 287 15.10 14.41 12.78
N VAL A 288 15.78 15.02 11.81
CA VAL A 288 16.49 14.23 10.78
C VAL A 288 17.64 13.47 11.41
N VAL A 289 17.67 12.16 11.16
CA VAL A 289 18.73 11.27 11.61
C VAL A 289 19.81 11.15 10.54
N TRP A 290 19.40 10.96 9.29
CA TRP A 290 20.30 10.91 8.13
C TRP A 290 19.54 11.27 6.85
N ARG A 291 20.28 11.68 5.83
CA ARG A 291 19.84 11.81 4.43
C ARG A 291 20.67 10.90 3.57
N SER A 292 20.05 10.33 2.54
CA SER A 292 20.72 9.48 1.57
C SER A 292 21.60 10.33 0.64
N GLU A 293 22.79 9.82 0.33
CA GLU A 293 23.70 10.44 -0.65
C GLU A 293 23.36 10.02 -2.09
N GLN A 294 22.87 8.79 -2.30
CA GLN A 294 22.70 8.19 -3.63
C GLN A 294 21.37 7.44 -3.81
N ALA A 295 20.94 6.70 -2.79
CA ALA A 295 19.72 5.90 -2.85
C ALA A 295 18.49 6.80 -3.02
N SER A 296 17.59 6.37 -3.92
CA SER A 296 16.36 7.07 -4.28
C SER A 296 15.22 6.09 -4.50
N SER A 297 13.98 6.57 -4.32
CA SER A 297 12.75 5.81 -4.53
C SER A 297 11.85 6.51 -5.54
N SER A 298 11.32 5.81 -6.54
CA SER A 298 10.48 6.45 -7.56
C SER A 298 8.99 6.17 -7.39
N PHE A 299 8.57 4.92 -7.52
CA PHE A 299 7.15 4.53 -7.50
C PHE A 299 6.85 3.69 -6.26
N GLY A 300 7.58 2.59 -6.09
CA GLY A 300 7.55 1.81 -4.85
C GLY A 300 7.93 2.66 -3.64
N SER A 301 7.24 2.43 -2.52
CA SER A 301 7.56 3.05 -1.23
C SER A 301 8.75 2.34 -0.58
N PRO A 302 9.59 3.06 0.20
CA PRO A 302 10.67 2.44 0.97
C PRO A 302 10.13 1.30 1.84
N LEU A 303 10.84 0.18 1.92
CA LEU A 303 10.57 -0.87 2.89
C LEU A 303 11.55 -0.72 4.05
N VAL A 304 11.05 -0.67 5.28
CA VAL A 304 11.87 -0.83 6.48
C VAL A 304 11.66 -2.25 6.97
N HIS A 305 12.71 -3.07 6.95
CA HIS A 305 12.66 -4.46 7.37
C HIS A 305 13.93 -4.81 8.13
N ASP A 306 13.77 -5.36 9.33
CA ASP A 306 14.83 -5.51 10.33
C ASP A 306 15.58 -4.18 10.59
N ASP A 307 16.90 -4.18 10.42
CA ASP A 307 17.78 -3.04 10.62
C ASP A 307 18.13 -2.32 9.30
N ALA A 308 17.35 -2.55 8.24
CA ALA A 308 17.63 -2.08 6.89
C ALA A 308 16.47 -1.29 6.26
N VAL A 309 16.84 -0.42 5.33
CA VAL A 309 15.93 0.31 4.44
C VAL A 309 16.16 -0.12 3.00
N TYR A 310 15.12 -0.56 2.32
CA TYR A 310 15.14 -0.96 0.92
C TYR A 310 14.40 0.06 0.06
N LEU A 311 15.08 0.57 -0.96
CA LEU A 311 14.57 1.61 -1.88
C LEU A 311 14.74 1.12 -3.32
N VAL A 312 13.84 1.53 -4.23
CA VAL A 312 13.98 1.22 -5.66
C VAL A 312 13.73 2.46 -6.50
N ASN A 313 14.73 2.85 -7.29
CA ASN A 313 14.63 4.02 -8.15
C ASN A 313 13.96 3.72 -9.50
N ARG A 314 13.75 4.78 -10.29
CA ARG A 314 13.10 4.70 -11.61
C ARG A 314 13.86 3.85 -12.63
N SER A 315 15.17 3.72 -12.44
CA SER A 315 16.06 2.93 -13.29
C SER A 315 16.15 1.47 -12.85
N GLY A 316 15.35 1.02 -11.87
CA GLY A 316 15.38 -0.36 -11.40
C GLY A 316 16.68 -0.71 -10.67
N VAL A 317 17.30 0.26 -9.99
CA VAL A 317 18.35 -0.02 -9.00
C VAL A 317 17.68 -0.15 -7.64
N GLY A 318 17.85 -1.31 -7.02
CA GLY A 318 17.51 -1.54 -5.63
C GLY A 318 18.66 -1.15 -4.72
N PHE A 319 18.38 -0.49 -3.62
CA PHE A 319 19.35 -0.09 -2.60
C PHE A 319 19.00 -0.75 -1.28
N CYS A 320 20.01 -1.01 -0.46
CA CYS A 320 19.88 -1.37 0.94
C CYS A 320 20.74 -0.41 1.76
N LEU A 321 20.11 0.28 2.69
CA LEU A 321 20.77 1.18 3.64
C LEU A 321 20.66 0.61 5.05
N ASP A 322 21.64 0.89 5.88
CA ASP A 322 21.53 0.74 7.32
C ASP A 322 20.48 1.72 7.88
N LEU A 323 19.47 1.21 8.60
CA LEU A 323 18.35 2.02 9.10
C LEU A 323 18.79 3.11 10.07
N ALA A 324 19.80 2.84 10.89
CA ALA A 324 20.24 3.78 11.93
C ALA A 324 21.10 4.92 11.37
N THR A 325 21.90 4.63 10.33
CA THR A 325 22.93 5.56 9.84
C THR A 325 22.70 6.06 8.42
N GLY A 326 21.83 5.41 7.64
CA GLY A 326 21.61 5.73 6.23
C GLY A 326 22.75 5.32 5.31
N LYS A 327 23.81 4.70 5.85
CA LYS A 327 24.94 4.23 5.06
C LYS A 327 24.51 3.11 4.13
N GLU A 328 24.90 3.22 2.88
CA GLU A 328 24.65 2.16 1.90
C GLU A 328 25.39 0.88 2.29
N ARG A 329 24.64 -0.22 2.30
CA ARG A 329 25.15 -1.58 2.45
C ARG A 329 25.44 -2.17 1.08
N TRP A 330 24.49 -2.02 0.16
CA TRP A 330 24.64 -2.41 -1.24
C TRP A 330 23.63 -1.70 -2.14
N HIS A 331 23.90 -1.71 -3.44
CA HIS A 331 22.92 -1.47 -4.49
C HIS A 331 23.04 -2.54 -5.59
N GLN A 332 21.93 -2.85 -6.26
CA GLN A 332 21.89 -3.89 -7.29
C GLN A 332 20.89 -3.52 -8.41
N ARG A 333 21.23 -3.87 -9.65
CA ARG A 333 20.29 -3.76 -10.78
C ARG A 333 19.25 -4.89 -10.69
N LEU A 334 17.99 -4.51 -10.59
CA LEU A 334 16.83 -5.42 -10.58
C LEU A 334 16.26 -5.68 -11.99
N GLY A 335 16.90 -5.13 -13.04
CA GLY A 335 16.44 -5.17 -14.42
C GLY A 335 15.42 -4.06 -14.76
N GLU A 336 14.39 -3.89 -13.92
CA GLU A 336 13.30 -2.94 -14.13
C GLU A 336 12.86 -2.22 -12.84
N SER A 337 12.14 -1.11 -12.98
CA SER A 337 11.62 -0.35 -11.82
C SER A 337 10.49 -1.09 -11.11
N CYS A 338 10.38 -0.94 -9.79
CA CYS A 338 9.25 -1.47 -9.01
C CYS A 338 8.14 -0.41 -8.86
N TRP A 339 6.93 -0.72 -9.33
CA TRP A 339 5.72 0.10 -9.11
C TRP A 339 4.98 -0.37 -7.86
N ALA A 340 4.89 -1.69 -7.66
CA ALA A 340 4.57 -2.24 -6.37
C ALA A 340 5.72 -2.00 -5.38
N SER A 341 5.39 -1.78 -4.10
CA SER A 341 6.41 -1.62 -3.05
C SER A 341 7.04 -2.99 -2.73
N PRO A 342 8.35 -3.05 -2.38
CA PRO A 342 8.97 -4.28 -1.91
C PRO A 342 8.27 -4.84 -0.66
N ILE A 343 8.34 -6.15 -0.46
CA ILE A 343 7.76 -6.85 0.70
C ILE A 343 8.86 -7.52 1.51
N GLY A 344 8.85 -7.30 2.83
CA GLY A 344 9.74 -7.96 3.79
C GLY A 344 9.02 -9.12 4.49
N ALA A 345 9.63 -10.30 4.49
CA ALA A 345 9.08 -11.50 5.11
C ALA A 345 10.20 -12.40 5.65
N GLY A 346 10.30 -12.51 6.98
CA GLY A 346 11.37 -13.27 7.61
C GLY A 346 12.76 -12.78 7.17
N ASP A 347 13.59 -13.69 6.66
CA ASP A 347 14.94 -13.41 6.15
C ASP A 347 14.98 -13.01 4.67
N ARG A 348 13.85 -12.57 4.10
CA ARG A 348 13.70 -12.30 2.66
C ARG A 348 13.08 -10.95 2.36
N VAL A 349 13.52 -10.38 1.24
CA VAL A 349 12.90 -9.23 0.59
C VAL A 349 12.52 -9.59 -0.85
N TYR A 350 11.28 -9.28 -1.20
CA TYR A 350 10.70 -9.51 -2.52
C TYR A 350 10.59 -8.19 -3.29
N PHE A 351 11.24 -8.11 -4.44
CA PHE A 351 11.22 -6.95 -5.33
C PHE A 351 10.42 -7.26 -6.59
N PHE A 352 9.18 -6.76 -6.65
CA PHE A 352 8.26 -6.96 -7.78
C PHE A 352 8.48 -5.88 -8.84
N THR A 353 9.23 -6.20 -9.89
CA THR A 353 9.46 -5.25 -10.97
C THR A 353 8.18 -5.08 -11.80
N LYS A 354 8.04 -3.93 -12.44
CA LYS A 354 6.81 -3.59 -13.16
C LYS A 354 6.49 -4.60 -14.26
N ASN A 355 7.46 -5.27 -14.86
CA ASN A 355 7.27 -6.17 -16.01
C ASN A 355 7.02 -7.64 -15.62
N GLY A 356 6.62 -7.93 -14.38
CA GLY A 356 6.28 -9.29 -13.94
C GLY A 356 7.45 -10.09 -13.35
N LYS A 357 8.70 -9.65 -13.56
CA LYS A 357 9.84 -10.26 -12.86
C LYS A 357 9.79 -9.97 -11.36
N THR A 358 10.22 -10.93 -10.55
CA THR A 358 10.38 -10.74 -9.11
C THR A 358 11.70 -11.29 -8.65
N LEU A 359 12.54 -10.43 -8.08
CA LEU A 359 13.79 -10.85 -7.45
C LEU A 359 13.56 -11.06 -5.96
N VAL A 360 14.02 -12.20 -5.44
CA VAL A 360 14.01 -12.50 -4.01
C VAL A 360 15.44 -12.43 -3.50
N ALA A 361 15.70 -11.62 -2.49
CA ALA A 361 17.00 -11.49 -1.86
C ALA A 361 16.94 -11.85 -0.39
N ALA A 362 18.06 -12.32 0.17
CA ALA A 362 18.20 -12.45 1.61
C ALA A 362 18.33 -11.07 2.26
N THR A 363 17.85 -10.93 3.48
CA THR A 363 18.17 -9.79 4.35
C THR A 363 19.67 -9.84 4.71
N GLY A 364 20.29 -8.67 4.88
CA GLY A 364 21.69 -8.59 5.31
C GLY A 364 22.49 -7.46 4.66
N PRO A 365 23.78 -7.33 5.07
CA PRO A 365 24.66 -6.24 4.64
C PRO A 365 25.24 -6.43 3.25
N GLU A 366 25.08 -7.61 2.64
CA GLU A 366 25.55 -7.91 1.29
C GLU A 366 24.38 -8.38 0.42
N TRP A 367 24.45 -8.10 -0.88
CA TRP A 367 23.46 -8.62 -1.82
C TRP A 367 23.60 -10.14 -1.97
N LYS A 368 22.53 -10.87 -1.66
CA LYS A 368 22.41 -12.30 -1.93
C LYS A 368 21.06 -12.59 -2.57
N GLN A 369 21.05 -12.71 -3.89
CA GLN A 369 19.87 -13.17 -4.61
C GLN A 369 19.60 -14.65 -4.29
N LEU A 370 18.37 -14.94 -3.86
CA LEU A 370 17.88 -16.28 -3.55
C LEU A 370 17.08 -16.86 -4.71
N ALA A 371 16.35 -16.03 -5.45
CA ALA A 371 15.58 -16.44 -6.63
C ALA A 371 15.33 -15.27 -7.58
N GLU A 372 15.05 -15.61 -8.84
CA GLU A 372 14.41 -14.73 -9.82
C GLU A 372 13.23 -15.48 -10.40
N ASN A 373 12.07 -14.83 -10.41
CA ASN A 373 10.81 -15.40 -10.83
C ASN A 373 10.20 -14.57 -11.95
N ASP A 374 9.34 -15.21 -12.74
CA ASP A 374 8.64 -14.55 -13.83
C ASP A 374 7.13 -14.80 -13.70
N LEU A 375 6.37 -13.71 -13.64
CA LEU A 375 4.92 -13.71 -13.79
C LEU A 375 4.61 -13.27 -15.22
N PRO A 376 4.11 -14.16 -16.10
CA PRO A 376 3.77 -13.79 -17.47
C PRO A 376 2.70 -12.70 -17.48
N THR A 377 3.07 -11.52 -17.97
CA THR A 377 2.13 -10.42 -18.14
C THR A 377 2.65 -9.45 -19.19
N GLU A 378 1.73 -8.92 -20.00
CA GLU A 378 2.03 -7.82 -20.93
C GLU A 378 1.83 -6.44 -20.27
N ASP A 379 1.32 -6.42 -19.03
CA ASP A 379 1.00 -5.19 -18.29
C ASP A 379 1.93 -5.00 -17.08
N ARG A 380 1.74 -3.89 -16.36
CA ARG A 380 2.52 -3.53 -15.20
C ARG A 380 1.99 -4.21 -13.93
N VAL A 381 2.89 -4.70 -13.10
CA VAL A 381 2.58 -5.06 -11.70
C VAL A 381 2.37 -3.78 -10.91
N TYR A 382 1.12 -3.51 -10.51
CA TYR A 382 0.76 -2.30 -9.78
C TYR A 382 0.75 -2.49 -8.27
N GLY A 383 0.43 -3.69 -7.79
CA GLY A 383 0.26 -3.93 -6.38
C GLY A 383 0.25 -5.42 -6.02
N VAL A 384 0.59 -5.69 -4.77
CA VAL A 384 0.70 -7.05 -4.23
C VAL A 384 0.07 -7.08 -2.85
N ALA A 385 -0.70 -8.14 -2.57
CA ALA A 385 -1.11 -8.50 -1.22
C ALA A 385 -0.48 -9.82 -0.81
N VAL A 386 -0.10 -9.91 0.46
CA VAL A 386 0.32 -11.18 1.06
C VAL A 386 -0.91 -11.93 1.52
N VAL A 387 -0.92 -13.23 1.25
CA VAL A 387 -1.92 -14.19 1.74
C VAL A 387 -1.20 -15.45 2.20
N PRO A 388 -1.82 -16.31 3.03
CA PRO A 388 -1.18 -17.55 3.47
C PRO A 388 -0.68 -18.39 2.29
N GLY A 389 0.60 -18.74 2.27
CA GLY A 389 1.21 -19.53 1.18
C GLY A 389 1.53 -18.75 -0.11
N GLY A 390 1.38 -17.42 -0.14
CA GLY A 390 1.98 -16.61 -1.20
C GLY A 390 1.40 -15.21 -1.38
N PHE A 391 1.17 -14.83 -2.64
CA PHE A 391 0.78 -13.48 -3.02
C PHE A 391 -0.47 -13.46 -3.90
N LEU A 392 -1.18 -12.33 -3.86
CA LEU A 392 -2.05 -11.87 -4.92
C LEU A 392 -1.37 -10.72 -5.64
N VAL A 393 -1.15 -10.86 -6.95
CA VAL A 393 -0.46 -9.87 -7.78
C VAL A 393 -1.44 -9.23 -8.75
N ARG A 394 -1.55 -7.90 -8.73
CA ARG A 394 -2.44 -7.13 -9.61
C ARG A 394 -1.69 -6.61 -10.82
N THR A 395 -2.19 -6.94 -12.01
CA THR A 395 -1.70 -6.46 -13.30
C THR A 395 -2.85 -5.91 -14.13
N GLY A 396 -3.02 -4.58 -14.21
CA GLY A 396 -3.97 -3.90 -15.11
C GLY A 396 -5.42 -4.40 -15.12
N SER A 397 -5.73 -5.47 -15.86
CA SER A 397 -7.04 -6.15 -15.94
C SER A 397 -7.07 -7.58 -15.37
N ALA A 398 -6.03 -8.03 -14.66
CA ALA A 398 -5.97 -9.35 -14.04
C ALA A 398 -5.51 -9.33 -12.56
N LEU A 399 -5.89 -10.38 -11.84
CA LEU A 399 -5.40 -10.71 -10.51
C LEU A 399 -4.87 -12.15 -10.53
N THR A 400 -3.64 -12.35 -10.09
CA THR A 400 -2.99 -13.66 -10.10
C THR A 400 -2.63 -14.11 -8.70
N ARG A 401 -2.90 -15.37 -8.38
CA ARG A 401 -2.44 -16.03 -7.16
C ARG A 401 -1.12 -16.74 -7.40
N VAL A 402 -0.05 -16.19 -6.83
CA VAL A 402 1.28 -16.81 -6.80
C VAL A 402 1.46 -17.58 -5.51
N GLY A 403 1.95 -18.81 -5.58
CA GLY A 403 2.15 -19.73 -4.47
C GLY A 403 1.10 -20.83 -4.39
N THR A 404 1.13 -21.61 -3.30
CA THR A 404 0.25 -22.75 -3.10
C THR A 404 -1.03 -22.36 -2.37
N LEU A 405 -2.12 -23.09 -2.63
CA LEU A 405 -3.36 -22.92 -1.89
C LEU A 405 -3.22 -23.53 -0.49
N ALA A 406 -3.72 -22.84 0.53
CA ALA A 406 -3.72 -23.33 1.90
C ALA A 406 -4.38 -24.72 1.96
N GLY A 407 -3.67 -25.72 2.48
CA GLY A 407 -4.14 -27.11 2.58
C GLY A 407 -3.53 -28.09 1.56
N LYS A 408 -2.84 -27.62 0.52
CA LYS A 408 -1.90 -28.46 -0.23
C LYS A 408 -0.52 -28.28 0.38
N SER A 409 -0.23 -29.08 1.42
CA SER A 409 1.15 -29.31 1.84
C SER A 409 1.96 -29.63 0.59
N ALA A 410 3.10 -28.96 0.41
CA ALA A 410 4.11 -29.39 -0.54
C ALA A 410 4.55 -30.78 -0.09
N ALA A 411 3.95 -31.81 -0.70
CA ALA A 411 4.38 -33.18 -0.52
C ALA A 411 5.62 -33.38 -1.41
N LYS A 412 6.78 -33.00 -0.87
CA LYS A 412 8.09 -33.69 -0.91
C LYS A 412 9.25 -32.72 -0.79
#